data_AF-A0A941UQI8-F1
#
_entry.id   AF-A0A941UQI8-F1
#
_cell.length_a   1.000
_cell.length_b   1.000
_cell.length_c   1.000
_cell.angle_alpha   90.00
_cell.angle_beta   90.00
_cell.angle_gamma   90.00
#
_symmetry.space_group_name_H-M   'P 1'
#
loop_
_entity.id
_entity.type
_entity.pdbx_description
1 polymer ?
#
loop_
_entity_poly.entity_id
_entity_poly.type
_entity_poly.pdbx_seq_one_letter_code
_entity_poly.pdbx_strand_id
1 'polypeptide(L)'
;MARARNIKPSFFTNDDLAEIDPLGRLLFIGLWTIADRDGRLEDRPKRIKAEVLPYDSCDADSLLDDLQKRDFILRYEVDGTGYIQITNFTKHQNPHQKEAGSTIPAPDKHRTSTGQDTTLTGTSRADSPSPITDSGFPSEDSSSASLPTGQYPESFEQAWSLYPSRPGASKKDAFKAWKARKKAGASDDEMIQGVIRYAKYVEATKTEPNYIKQPATFFGTGEHYKSDWTPPSRASPSASKQEKTAAWIAEITGKAENDEQRNPIIDLN
;
A
#
# COMPACT_ATOMS: atom_id res chain seq x y z
N MET A 1 -14.10 8.82 -15.64
CA MET A 1 -13.66 10.21 -15.39
C MET A 1 -12.28 10.13 -14.77
N ALA A 2 -11.29 10.81 -15.36
CA ALA A 2 -9.91 10.77 -14.89
C ALA A 2 -9.79 11.28 -13.44
N ARG A 3 -8.87 10.68 -12.68
CA ARG A 3 -8.61 10.95 -11.26
C ARG A 3 -7.22 11.54 -11.10
N ALA A 4 -7.09 12.52 -10.20
CA ALA A 4 -5.78 12.97 -9.75
C ALA A 4 -5.09 11.86 -8.94
N ARG A 5 -3.83 11.58 -9.25
CA ARG A 5 -2.98 10.58 -8.59
C ARG A 5 -1.60 11.18 -8.35
N ASN A 6 -0.94 10.75 -7.28
CA ASN A 6 0.40 11.26 -6.93
C ASN A 6 1.49 10.43 -7.62
N ILE A 7 2.47 11.11 -8.20
CA ILE A 7 3.70 10.50 -8.71
C ILE A 7 4.76 10.60 -7.62
N LYS A 8 5.29 9.46 -7.18
CA LYS A 8 6.38 9.41 -6.18
C LYS A 8 7.73 9.58 -6.87
N PRO A 9 8.74 10.21 -6.25
CA PRO A 9 10.09 10.34 -6.83
C PRO A 9 10.73 9.01 -7.25
N SER A 10 10.42 7.93 -6.52
CA SER A 10 10.89 6.57 -6.82
C SER A 10 10.44 6.03 -8.19
N PHE A 11 9.47 6.69 -8.83
CA PHE A 11 9.08 6.38 -10.21
C PHE A 11 10.23 6.61 -11.18
N PHE A 12 10.97 7.71 -11.02
CA PHE A 12 12.04 8.11 -11.93
C PHE A 12 13.35 7.35 -11.70
N THR A 13 13.49 6.68 -10.56
CA THR A 13 14.67 5.90 -10.16
C THR A 13 14.38 4.40 -10.19
N ASN A 14 13.33 3.95 -10.86
CA ASN A 14 13.03 2.54 -11.02
C ASN A 14 13.75 2.02 -12.27
N ASP A 15 14.74 1.14 -12.07
CA ASP A 15 15.60 0.63 -13.14
C ASP A 15 14.81 -0.15 -14.20
N ASP A 16 13.86 -1.00 -13.79
CA ASP A 16 13.03 -1.77 -14.73
C ASP A 16 12.14 -0.87 -15.59
N LEU A 17 11.61 0.21 -15.00
CA LEU A 17 10.78 1.18 -15.71
C LEU A 17 11.63 2.10 -16.62
N ALA A 18 12.89 2.32 -16.28
CA ALA A 18 13.82 3.11 -17.09
C ALA A 18 14.12 2.44 -18.43
N GLU A 19 14.00 1.11 -18.51
CA GLU A 19 14.14 0.32 -19.74
C GLU A 19 12.94 0.43 -20.70
N ILE A 20 11.86 1.10 -20.28
CA ILE A 20 10.70 1.38 -21.15
C ILE A 20 10.89 2.75 -21.82
N ASP A 21 10.41 2.90 -23.05
CA ASP A 21 10.40 4.18 -23.77
C ASP A 21 9.69 5.28 -22.94
N PRO A 22 10.14 6.54 -22.98
CA PRO A 22 9.52 7.63 -22.22
C PRO A 22 8.00 7.75 -22.41
N LEU A 23 7.46 7.47 -23.61
CA LEU A 23 6.01 7.46 -23.83
C LEU A 23 5.33 6.30 -23.11
N GLY A 24 5.96 5.13 -23.00
CA GLY A 24 5.46 4.01 -22.20
C GLY A 24 5.45 4.34 -20.70
N ARG A 25 6.43 5.09 -20.21
CA ARG A 25 6.44 5.59 -18.82
C ARG A 25 5.32 6.60 -18.58
N LEU A 26 5.09 7.52 -19.53
CA LEU A 26 3.99 8.49 -19.46
C LEU A 26 2.63 7.78 -19.53
N LEU A 27 2.49 6.79 -20.41
CA LEU A 27 1.32 5.92 -20.49
C LEU A 27 1.03 5.27 -19.13
N PHE A 28 2.05 4.69 -18.49
CA PHE A 28 1.90 4.04 -17.20
C PHE A 28 1.36 4.97 -16.11
N ILE A 29 1.87 6.21 -16.03
CA ILE A 29 1.32 7.23 -15.12
C ILE A 29 -0.14 7.54 -15.47
N GLY A 30 -0.43 7.70 -16.76
CA GLY A 30 -1.77 7.98 -17.24
C GLY A 30 -2.78 6.87 -16.92
N LEU A 31 -2.37 5.60 -16.98
CA LEU A 31 -3.19 4.45 -16.57
C LEU A 31 -3.69 4.60 -15.13
N TRP A 32 -2.88 5.14 -14.21
CA TRP A 32 -3.31 5.36 -12.82
C TRP A 32 -4.51 6.30 -12.71
N THR A 33 -4.64 7.24 -13.65
CA THR A 33 -5.70 8.26 -13.65
C THR A 33 -7.02 7.74 -14.19
N ILE A 34 -6.99 6.74 -15.07
CA ILE A 34 -8.19 6.17 -15.71
C ILE A 34 -8.61 4.81 -15.11
N ALA A 35 -7.73 4.19 -14.33
CA ALA A 35 -8.05 2.99 -13.57
C ALA A 35 -8.99 3.27 -12.39
N ASP A 36 -9.79 2.26 -12.06
CA ASP A 36 -10.66 2.28 -10.90
C ASP A 36 -9.88 2.20 -9.57
N ARG A 37 -10.63 2.12 -8.46
CA ARG A 37 -10.07 2.06 -7.11
C ARG A 37 -9.13 0.88 -6.87
N ASP A 38 -9.32 -0.24 -7.56
CA ASP A 38 -8.47 -1.42 -7.43
C ASP A 38 -7.34 -1.43 -8.47
N GLY A 39 -7.21 -0.38 -9.28
CA GLY A 39 -6.20 -0.29 -10.33
C GLY A 39 -6.58 -1.09 -11.57
N ARG A 40 -7.87 -1.28 -11.83
CA ARG A 40 -8.38 -2.02 -12.99
C ARG A 40 -8.99 -1.09 -14.02
N LEU A 41 -8.89 -1.49 -15.28
CA LEU A 41 -9.50 -0.82 -16.43
C LEU A 41 -9.75 -1.84 -17.56
N GLU A 42 -10.61 -1.48 -18.50
CA GLU A 42 -10.81 -2.27 -19.72
C GLU A 42 -9.58 -2.17 -20.64
N ASP A 43 -9.19 -3.30 -21.24
CA ASP A 43 -8.09 -3.37 -22.20
C ASP A 43 -8.57 -2.95 -23.59
N ARG A 44 -8.61 -1.63 -23.80
CA ARG A 44 -8.96 -1.03 -25.09
C ARG A 44 -7.86 -0.07 -25.54
N PRO A 45 -6.79 -0.56 -26.20
CA PRO A 45 -5.61 0.26 -26.53
C PRO A 45 -5.94 1.57 -27.25
N LYS A 46 -6.85 1.53 -28.24
CA LYS A 46 -7.29 2.73 -28.97
C LYS A 46 -7.96 3.77 -28.07
N ARG A 47 -8.78 3.32 -27.11
CA ARG A 47 -9.46 4.20 -26.15
C ARG A 47 -8.48 4.76 -25.12
N ILE A 48 -7.61 3.90 -24.59
CA ILE A 48 -6.53 4.31 -23.67
C ILE A 48 -5.65 5.37 -24.33
N LYS A 49 -5.26 5.17 -25.59
CA LYS A 49 -4.49 6.14 -26.39
C LYS A 49 -5.21 7.48 -26.49
N ALA A 50 -6.51 7.47 -26.81
CA ALA A 50 -7.30 8.69 -26.90
C ALA A 50 -7.47 9.42 -25.55
N GLU A 51 -7.49 8.69 -24.43
CA GLU A 51 -7.63 9.28 -23.08
C GLU A 51 -6.28 9.77 -22.50
N VAL A 52 -5.17 9.07 -22.79
CA VAL A 52 -3.86 9.30 -22.13
C VAL A 52 -2.84 9.98 -23.04
N LEU A 53 -2.78 9.62 -24.31
CA LEU A 53 -1.81 10.11 -25.30
C LEU A 53 -2.50 10.61 -26.58
N PRO A 54 -3.50 11.52 -26.47
CA PRO A 54 -4.36 11.89 -27.60
C PRO A 54 -3.57 12.49 -28.78
N TYR A 55 -2.54 13.27 -28.48
CA TYR A 55 -1.78 14.04 -29.46
C TYR A 55 -0.49 13.36 -29.92
N ASP A 56 -0.10 12.27 -29.28
CA ASP A 56 1.13 11.54 -29.62
C ASP A 56 0.88 10.54 -30.74
N SER A 57 1.81 10.46 -31.68
CA SER A 57 1.85 9.44 -32.72
C SER A 57 2.56 8.20 -32.20
N CYS A 58 1.86 7.38 -31.42
CA CYS A 58 2.38 6.14 -30.85
C CYS A 58 1.38 4.99 -30.99
N ASP A 59 1.90 3.77 -30.91
CA ASP A 59 1.10 2.56 -30.78
C ASP A 59 0.93 2.20 -29.29
N ALA A 60 -0.24 2.49 -28.74
CA ALA A 60 -0.54 2.18 -27.35
C ALA A 60 -0.53 0.69 -27.03
N ASP A 61 -0.83 -0.19 -28.00
CA ASP A 61 -0.81 -1.64 -27.75
C ASP A 61 0.61 -2.13 -27.50
N SER A 62 1.56 -1.71 -28.34
CA SER A 62 3.00 -1.96 -28.15
C SER A 62 3.52 -1.41 -26.81
N LEU A 63 3.10 -0.20 -26.41
CA LEU A 63 3.50 0.39 -25.12
C LEU A 63 2.91 -0.39 -23.92
N LEU A 64 1.68 -0.88 -24.03
CA LEU A 64 1.06 -1.74 -23.01
C LEU A 64 1.79 -3.09 -22.92
N ASP A 65 2.20 -3.66 -24.04
CA ASP A 65 2.98 -4.89 -24.07
C ASP A 65 4.35 -4.72 -23.39
N ASP A 66 5.02 -3.60 -23.57
CA ASP A 66 6.29 -3.32 -22.91
C ASP A 66 6.17 -3.16 -21.39
N LEU A 67 5.04 -2.61 -20.93
CA LEU A 67 4.67 -2.57 -19.51
C LEU A 67 4.35 -3.96 -18.97
N GLN A 68 3.64 -4.79 -19.74
CA GLN A 68 3.30 -6.16 -19.34
C GLN A 68 4.53 -7.06 -19.26
N LYS A 69 5.45 -6.98 -20.23
CA LYS A 69 6.69 -7.79 -20.25
C LYS A 69 7.55 -7.60 -19.00
N ARG A 70 7.40 -6.47 -18.31
CA ARG A 70 8.14 -6.08 -17.10
C ARG A 70 7.26 -6.08 -15.85
N ASP A 71 6.10 -6.73 -15.90
CA ASP A 71 5.18 -6.91 -14.78
C ASP A 71 4.66 -5.60 -14.14
N PHE A 72 4.65 -4.47 -14.86
CA PHE A 72 4.02 -3.22 -14.38
C PHE A 72 2.50 -3.24 -14.52
N ILE A 73 2.01 -4.02 -15.48
CA ILE A 73 0.60 -4.31 -15.67
C ILE A 73 0.40 -5.80 -15.96
N LEU A 74 -0.80 -6.29 -15.71
CA LEU A 74 -1.27 -7.61 -16.13
C LEU A 74 -2.45 -7.40 -17.07
N ARG A 75 -2.34 -7.80 -18.34
CA ARG A 75 -3.49 -7.90 -19.25
C ARG A 75 -4.11 -9.28 -19.07
N TYR A 76 -5.43 -9.34 -18.91
CA TYR A 76 -6.18 -10.57 -18.66
C TYR A 76 -7.55 -10.50 -19.32
N GLU A 77 -8.25 -11.63 -19.40
CA GLU A 77 -9.55 -11.72 -20.04
C GLU A 77 -10.54 -12.40 -19.09
N VAL A 78 -11.77 -11.87 -19.02
CA VAL A 78 -12.90 -12.48 -18.31
C VAL A 78 -14.12 -12.39 -19.21
N ASP A 79 -14.79 -13.51 -19.42
CA ASP A 79 -16.00 -13.61 -20.26
C ASP A 79 -15.86 -12.97 -21.65
N GLY A 80 -14.72 -13.18 -22.32
CA GLY A 80 -14.46 -12.62 -23.66
C GLY A 80 -14.06 -11.14 -23.67
N THR A 81 -13.95 -10.50 -22.50
CA THR A 81 -13.60 -9.08 -22.38
C THR A 81 -12.21 -8.92 -21.78
N GLY A 82 -11.35 -8.18 -22.49
CA GLY A 82 -10.00 -7.85 -22.04
C GLY A 82 -9.98 -6.75 -20.98
N TYR A 83 -9.11 -6.92 -19.99
CA TYR A 83 -8.91 -6.02 -18.86
C TYR A 83 -7.43 -5.88 -18.54
N ILE A 84 -7.10 -4.79 -17.84
CA ILE A 84 -5.76 -4.51 -17.34
C ILE A 84 -5.84 -4.35 -15.82
N GLN A 85 -4.92 -4.98 -15.11
CA GLN A 85 -4.67 -4.78 -13.68
C GLN A 85 -3.30 -4.12 -13.54
N ILE A 86 -3.26 -2.93 -12.95
CA ILE A 86 -2.01 -2.25 -12.62
C ILE A 86 -1.39 -2.97 -11.41
N THR A 87 -0.16 -3.47 -11.56
CA THR A 87 0.46 -4.25 -10.49
C THR A 87 0.85 -3.36 -9.33
N ASN A 88 0.72 -3.88 -8.11
CA ASN A 88 1.01 -3.14 -6.88
C ASN A 88 0.26 -1.79 -6.74
N PHE A 89 -0.83 -1.57 -7.49
CA PHE A 89 -1.53 -0.28 -7.52
C PHE A 89 -1.90 0.22 -6.13
N THR A 90 -2.56 -0.60 -5.31
CA THR A 90 -2.97 -0.26 -3.94
C THR A 90 -1.80 -0.10 -2.96
N LYS A 91 -0.59 -0.57 -3.32
CA LYS A 91 0.63 -0.31 -2.55
C LYS A 91 1.22 1.06 -2.87
N HIS A 92 1.03 1.53 -4.10
CA HIS A 92 1.66 2.77 -4.60
C HIS A 92 0.69 3.96 -4.64
N GLN A 93 -0.60 3.72 -4.80
CA GLN A 93 -1.67 4.70 -4.86
C GLN A 93 -2.61 4.52 -3.67
N ASN A 94 -3.09 5.64 -3.13
CA ASN A 94 -4.12 5.69 -2.10
C ASN A 94 -5.39 6.32 -2.68
N PRO A 95 -6.20 5.56 -3.46
CA PRO A 95 -7.54 5.97 -3.84
C PRO A 95 -8.35 6.50 -2.65
N HIS A 96 -9.15 7.55 -2.89
CA HIS A 96 -9.95 8.14 -1.83
C HIS A 96 -11.02 7.14 -1.37
N GLN A 97 -11.33 7.09 -0.07
CA GLN A 97 -12.27 6.10 0.48
C GLN A 97 -13.68 6.18 -0.10
N LYS A 98 -14.08 7.37 -0.59
CA LYS A 98 -15.35 7.64 -1.28
C LYS A 98 -15.35 7.26 -2.77
N GLU A 99 -14.21 6.84 -3.32
CA GLU A 99 -14.16 6.32 -4.68
C GLU A 99 -14.93 4.99 -4.73
N ALA A 100 -15.77 4.85 -5.76
CA ALA A 100 -16.59 3.64 -5.96
C ALA A 100 -15.70 2.39 -5.99
N GLY A 101 -16.24 1.29 -5.45
CA GLY A 101 -15.58 -0.01 -5.53
C GLY A 101 -15.40 -0.45 -6.98
N SER A 102 -14.43 -1.33 -7.21
CA SER A 102 -14.20 -1.91 -8.53
C SER A 102 -15.44 -2.70 -8.98
N THR A 103 -15.90 -2.42 -10.19
CA THR A 103 -16.91 -3.22 -10.90
C THR A 103 -16.26 -4.14 -11.93
N ILE A 104 -14.93 -4.05 -12.10
CA ILE A 104 -14.16 -4.82 -13.07
C ILE A 104 -13.73 -6.12 -12.39
N PRO A 105 -13.96 -7.28 -13.02
CA PRO A 105 -13.63 -8.58 -12.43
C PRO A 105 -12.13 -8.65 -12.11
N ALA A 106 -11.78 -9.26 -10.99
CA ALA A 106 -10.37 -9.45 -10.64
C ALA A 106 -9.76 -10.54 -11.53
N PRO A 107 -8.46 -10.46 -11.85
CA PRO A 107 -7.77 -11.56 -12.53
C PRO A 107 -7.77 -12.82 -11.64
N ASP A 108 -7.97 -13.98 -12.27
CA ASP A 108 -7.91 -15.27 -11.58
C ASP A 108 -6.55 -15.47 -10.90
N LYS A 109 -6.57 -15.92 -9.64
CA LYS A 109 -5.36 -16.09 -8.79
C LYS A 109 -4.41 -17.21 -9.27
N HIS A 110 -4.67 -17.82 -10.43
CA HIS A 110 -3.87 -18.91 -11.00
C HIS A 110 -2.90 -18.42 -12.08
N ARG A 111 -1.96 -17.54 -11.73
CA ARG A 111 -0.69 -17.45 -12.46
C ARG A 111 0.46 -17.34 -11.47
N THR A 112 0.85 -18.50 -10.93
CA THR A 112 2.19 -18.67 -10.39
C THR A 112 3.11 -18.96 -11.58
N SER A 113 4.05 -18.07 -11.82
CA SER A 113 5.16 -18.28 -12.75
C SER A 113 5.94 -19.51 -12.32
N THR A 114 5.89 -20.58 -13.11
CA THR A 114 6.97 -21.57 -13.26
C THR A 114 6.74 -22.20 -14.62
N GLY A 115 7.57 -21.81 -15.59
CA GLY A 115 7.61 -22.46 -16.89
C GLY A 115 8.01 -23.92 -16.73
N GLN A 116 7.25 -24.80 -17.37
CA GLN A 116 7.79 -25.91 -18.12
C GLN A 116 6.75 -26.36 -19.15
N ASP A 117 7.19 -26.22 -20.39
CA ASP A 117 6.79 -26.89 -21.62
C ASP A 117 6.22 -28.30 -21.39
N THR A 118 5.06 -28.61 -21.97
CA THR A 118 4.88 -29.65 -23.00
C THR A 118 3.39 -29.84 -23.33
N THR A 119 3.18 -29.87 -24.63
CA THR A 119 2.03 -30.12 -25.50
C THR A 119 1.12 -31.33 -25.18
N LEU A 120 -0.16 -31.14 -25.52
CA LEU A 120 -1.13 -32.08 -26.15
C LEU A 120 -1.94 -33.09 -25.29
N THR A 121 -3.24 -32.77 -25.19
CA THR A 121 -4.45 -33.59 -25.47
C THR A 121 -4.56 -35.05 -25.01
N GLY A 122 -5.63 -35.34 -24.24
CA GLY A 122 -6.60 -36.36 -24.64
C GLY A 122 -6.96 -37.49 -23.66
N THR A 123 -8.19 -37.42 -23.14
CA THR A 123 -9.15 -38.52 -22.91
C THR A 123 -9.04 -39.50 -21.71
N SER A 124 -10.07 -39.39 -20.84
CA SER A 124 -10.98 -40.44 -20.30
C SER A 124 -10.52 -41.58 -19.36
N ARG A 125 -11.13 -41.51 -18.15
CA ARG A 125 -11.80 -42.55 -17.31
C ARG A 125 -11.04 -43.76 -16.72
N ALA A 126 -11.09 -43.77 -15.37
CA ALA A 126 -11.41 -44.83 -14.40
C ALA A 126 -10.60 -46.14 -14.36
N ASP A 127 -9.92 -46.40 -13.24
CA ASP A 127 -10.36 -47.37 -12.22
C ASP A 127 -9.51 -47.27 -10.93
N SER A 128 -10.17 -47.36 -9.78
CA SER A 128 -9.59 -47.52 -8.43
C SER A 128 -9.55 -49.04 -8.10
N PRO A 129 -8.76 -49.56 -7.12
CA PRO A 129 -9.04 -49.35 -5.68
C PRO A 129 -7.82 -49.32 -4.73
N SER A 130 -8.08 -48.81 -3.52
CA SER A 130 -7.21 -48.59 -2.36
C SER A 130 -6.78 -49.87 -1.61
N PRO A 131 -5.97 -49.73 -0.53
CA PRO A 131 -6.48 -50.13 0.77
C PRO A 131 -6.20 -49.16 1.95
N ILE A 132 -7.29 -48.83 2.65
CA ILE A 132 -7.55 -48.72 4.10
C ILE A 132 -6.40 -48.87 5.11
N THR A 133 -6.27 -47.88 6.02
CA THR A 133 -6.10 -48.05 7.50
C THR A 133 -6.74 -46.83 8.21
N ASP A 134 -8.02 -46.87 8.56
CA ASP A 134 -8.58 -46.92 9.92
C ASP A 134 -7.76 -46.33 11.08
N SER A 135 -8.26 -45.26 11.68
CA SER A 135 -8.32 -45.01 13.14
C SER A 135 -9.12 -43.71 13.37
N GLY A 136 -10.31 -43.84 13.95
CA GLY A 136 -11.30 -42.78 14.06
C GLY A 136 -11.28 -41.90 15.33
N PHE A 137 -11.93 -40.73 15.15
CA PHE A 137 -12.83 -39.96 16.05
C PHE A 137 -12.30 -39.40 17.40
N PRO A 138 -12.92 -38.33 17.99
CA PRO A 138 -14.21 -37.71 17.66
C PRO A 138 -14.24 -36.16 17.54
N SER A 139 -15.39 -35.69 17.06
CA SER A 139 -15.86 -34.30 16.91
C SER A 139 -16.17 -33.61 18.25
N GLU A 140 -15.95 -32.28 18.34
CA GLU A 140 -16.98 -31.22 18.42
C GLU A 140 -16.43 -29.90 19.01
N ASP A 141 -16.87 -28.82 18.35
CA ASP A 141 -17.14 -27.47 18.85
C ASP A 141 -16.07 -26.35 18.98
N SER A 142 -16.38 -25.27 18.24
CA SER A 142 -16.27 -23.84 18.55
C SER A 142 -14.92 -23.12 18.80
N SER A 143 -14.70 -22.14 17.91
CA SER A 143 -14.02 -20.84 18.07
C SER A 143 -12.50 -20.73 18.28
N SER A 144 -11.88 -19.89 17.42
CA SER A 144 -10.55 -19.27 17.53
C SER A 144 -9.33 -20.16 17.20
N ALA A 145 -9.20 -20.55 15.92
CA ALA A 145 -8.03 -21.28 15.42
C ALA A 145 -6.75 -20.42 15.38
N SER A 146 -5.95 -20.55 16.44
CA SER A 146 -4.50 -20.48 16.37
C SER A 146 -3.96 -21.76 15.70
N LEU A 147 -3.00 -21.62 14.79
CA LEU A 147 -2.30 -22.72 14.10
C LEU A 147 -0.90 -22.92 14.71
N PRO A 148 -0.27 -24.11 14.55
CA PRO A 148 0.56 -24.76 15.56
C PRO A 148 1.95 -24.15 15.76
N THR A 149 2.37 -24.14 17.03
CA THR A 149 3.72 -23.82 17.52
C THR A 149 4.77 -24.69 16.83
N GLY A 150 5.73 -24.07 16.12
CA GLY A 150 6.86 -24.79 15.51
C GLY A 150 7.48 -24.18 14.25
N GLN A 151 6.92 -23.11 13.65
CA GLN A 151 7.41 -22.57 12.38
C GLN A 151 8.41 -21.39 12.51
N TYR A 152 8.54 -20.79 13.69
CA TYR A 152 9.40 -19.64 13.95
C TYR A 152 10.14 -19.81 15.29
N PRO A 153 11.35 -19.24 15.44
CA PRO A 153 12.08 -19.30 16.71
C PRO A 153 11.34 -18.51 17.80
N GLU A 154 11.42 -18.99 19.04
CA GLU A 154 10.72 -18.42 20.20
C GLU A 154 11.01 -16.92 20.38
N SER A 155 12.26 -16.50 20.16
CA SER A 155 12.65 -15.09 20.24
C SER A 155 11.91 -14.20 19.23
N PHE A 156 11.62 -14.70 18.03
CA PHE A 156 10.83 -13.97 17.04
C PHE A 156 9.34 -13.96 17.40
N GLU A 157 8.82 -15.04 17.98
CA GLU A 157 7.42 -15.09 18.42
C GLU A 157 7.15 -14.11 19.56
N GLN A 158 8.10 -14.01 20.50
CA GLN A 158 8.08 -13.00 21.55
C GLN A 158 8.08 -11.58 20.96
N ALA A 159 9.01 -11.29 20.05
CA ALA A 159 9.06 -9.99 19.37
C ALA A 159 7.76 -9.69 18.60
N TRP A 160 7.18 -10.70 17.95
CA TRP A 160 5.94 -10.58 17.19
C TRP A 160 4.73 -10.28 18.09
N SER A 161 4.63 -10.95 19.24
CA SER A 161 3.53 -10.73 20.20
C SER A 161 3.61 -9.36 20.87
N LEU A 162 4.81 -8.81 21.04
CA LEU A 162 5.02 -7.48 21.62
C LEU A 162 4.82 -6.35 20.60
N TYR A 163 4.80 -6.68 19.30
CA TYR A 163 4.68 -5.67 18.25
C TYR A 163 3.26 -5.10 18.21
N PRO A 164 3.09 -3.76 18.18
CA PRO A 164 1.76 -3.17 18.16
C PRO A 164 1.00 -3.50 16.86
N SER A 165 -0.29 -3.83 16.98
CA SER A 165 -1.09 -4.35 15.86
C SER A 165 -1.17 -3.37 14.69
N ARG A 166 -0.77 -3.83 13.51
CA ARG A 166 -0.79 -3.06 12.26
C ARG A 166 -1.55 -3.79 11.15
N PRO A 167 -2.53 -3.15 10.49
CA PRO A 167 -3.18 -3.71 9.30
C PRO A 167 -2.18 -4.04 8.20
N GLY A 168 -2.33 -5.23 7.61
CA GLY A 168 -1.48 -5.71 6.53
C GLY A 168 -0.08 -6.18 6.96
N ALA A 169 0.16 -6.41 8.26
CA ALA A 169 1.42 -6.97 8.73
C ALA A 169 1.57 -8.45 8.33
N SER A 170 2.66 -8.76 7.63
CA SER A 170 3.01 -10.11 7.19
C SER A 170 4.07 -10.73 8.09
N LYS A 171 3.70 -11.79 8.85
CA LYS A 171 4.62 -12.51 9.76
C LYS A 171 5.80 -13.13 9.00
N LYS A 172 5.55 -13.66 7.79
CA LYS A 172 6.57 -14.26 6.92
C LYS A 172 7.62 -13.24 6.46
N ASP A 173 7.19 -12.06 6.02
CA ASP A 173 8.12 -11.02 5.54
C ASP A 173 8.91 -10.39 6.68
N ALA A 174 8.25 -10.22 7.84
CA ALA A 174 8.90 -9.80 9.07
C ALA A 174 9.99 -10.78 9.51
N PHE A 175 9.72 -12.09 9.43
CA PHE A 175 10.71 -13.11 9.76
C PHE A 175 11.88 -13.13 8.77
N LYS A 176 11.62 -12.92 7.47
CA LYS A 176 12.68 -12.79 6.46
C LYS A 176 13.62 -11.63 6.80
N ALA A 177 13.07 -10.49 7.22
CA ALA A 177 13.84 -9.32 7.65
C ALA A 177 14.63 -9.60 8.95
N TRP A 178 13.97 -10.20 9.95
CA TRP A 178 14.60 -10.64 11.21
C TRP A 178 15.80 -11.56 10.97
N LYS A 179 15.64 -12.59 10.13
CA LYS A 179 16.73 -13.51 9.77
C LYS A 179 17.90 -12.80 9.11
N ALA A 180 17.63 -11.79 8.27
CA ALA A 180 18.68 -10.99 7.65
C ALA A 180 19.45 -10.18 8.70
N ARG A 181 18.80 -9.65 9.74
CA ARG A 181 19.47 -8.95 10.85
C ARG A 181 20.33 -9.88 11.70
N LYS A 182 19.83 -11.08 12.01
CA LYS A 182 20.64 -12.12 12.67
C LYS A 182 21.90 -12.47 11.88
N LYS A 183 21.77 -12.60 10.55
CA LYS A 183 22.93 -12.84 9.67
C LYS A 183 23.92 -11.67 9.66
N ALA A 184 23.43 -10.44 9.86
CA ALA A 184 24.26 -9.24 9.99
C ALA A 184 24.86 -9.03 11.39
N GLY A 185 24.61 -9.95 12.34
CA GLY A 185 25.17 -9.92 13.69
C GLY A 185 24.29 -9.25 14.75
N ALA A 186 23.06 -8.86 14.43
CA ALA A 186 22.13 -8.36 15.44
C ALA A 186 21.71 -9.48 16.41
N SER A 187 21.66 -9.16 17.70
CA SER A 187 21.20 -10.11 18.71
C SER A 187 19.67 -10.15 18.81
N ASP A 188 19.13 -11.30 19.23
CA ASP A 188 17.69 -11.44 19.43
C ASP A 188 17.17 -10.47 20.51
N ASP A 189 17.94 -10.30 21.60
CA ASP A 189 17.60 -9.37 22.69
C ASP A 189 17.56 -7.91 22.20
N GLU A 190 18.55 -7.47 21.43
CA GLU A 190 18.57 -6.11 20.87
C GLU A 190 17.32 -5.81 20.03
N MET A 191 16.91 -6.76 19.19
CA MET A 191 15.72 -6.60 18.36
C MET A 191 14.43 -6.62 19.20
N ILE A 192 14.33 -7.48 20.22
CA ILE A 192 13.19 -7.50 21.17
C ILE A 192 13.09 -6.18 21.94
N GLN A 193 14.21 -5.67 22.49
CA GLN A 193 14.25 -4.40 23.19
C GLN A 193 13.84 -3.23 22.28
N GLY A 194 14.24 -3.27 21.01
CA GLY A 194 13.77 -2.33 20.00
C GLY A 194 12.25 -2.33 19.84
N VAL A 195 11.63 -3.52 19.77
CA VAL A 195 10.16 -3.64 19.72
C VAL A 195 9.52 -3.06 20.98
N ILE A 196 10.05 -3.37 22.16
CA ILE A 196 9.52 -2.87 23.44
C ILE A 196 9.55 -1.34 23.48
N ARG A 197 10.67 -0.71 23.10
CA ARG A 197 10.75 0.75 23.02
C ARG A 197 9.73 1.32 22.03
N TYR A 198 9.61 0.67 20.87
CA TYR A 198 8.67 1.11 19.85
C TYR A 198 7.20 0.99 20.27
N ALA A 199 6.82 -0.10 20.93
CA ALA A 199 5.48 -0.31 21.47
C ALA A 199 5.11 0.79 22.49
N LYS A 200 6.03 1.12 23.42
CA LYS A 200 5.85 2.21 24.38
C LYS A 200 5.68 3.57 23.69
N TYR A 201 6.45 3.82 22.63
CA TYR A 201 6.31 5.03 21.83
C TYR A 201 4.92 5.13 21.20
N VAL A 202 4.47 4.07 20.50
CA VAL A 202 3.16 4.01 19.84
C VAL A 202 2.01 4.22 20.82
N GLU A 203 2.10 3.61 22.01
CA GLU A 203 1.12 3.78 23.08
C GLU A 203 1.09 5.22 23.60
N ALA A 204 2.26 5.81 23.87
CA ALA A 204 2.36 7.19 24.38
C ALA A 204 1.86 8.23 23.38
N THR A 205 2.14 8.04 22.09
CA THR A 205 1.72 8.97 21.02
C THR A 205 0.33 8.70 20.48
N LYS A 206 -0.33 7.61 20.91
CA LYS A 206 -1.63 7.14 20.38
C LYS A 206 -1.63 7.07 18.85
N THR A 207 -0.56 6.54 18.29
CA THR A 207 -0.39 6.48 16.83
C THR A 207 -1.48 5.59 16.22
N GLU A 208 -2.18 6.10 15.20
CA GLU A 208 -3.20 5.31 14.52
C GLU A 208 -2.58 4.06 13.86
N PRO A 209 -3.31 2.93 13.79
CA PRO A 209 -2.76 1.66 13.32
C PRO A 209 -2.11 1.69 11.93
N ASN A 210 -2.56 2.60 11.06
CA ASN A 210 -2.02 2.75 9.71
C ASN A 210 -0.62 3.39 9.68
N TYR A 211 -0.26 4.15 10.72
CA TYR A 211 1.02 4.84 10.85
C TYR A 211 2.02 4.12 11.76
N ILE A 212 1.60 3.11 12.53
CA ILE A 212 2.49 2.13 13.16
C ILE A 212 3.37 1.55 12.06
N LYS A 213 4.66 1.24 12.26
CA LYS A 213 5.57 0.72 11.21
C LYS A 213 5.24 -0.73 10.85
N GLN A 214 5.51 -1.13 9.61
CA GLN A 214 5.36 -2.53 9.20
C GLN A 214 6.49 -3.32 9.87
N PRO A 215 6.23 -4.49 10.49
CA PRO A 215 7.28 -5.28 11.12
C PRO A 215 8.43 -5.63 10.17
N ALA A 216 8.12 -5.92 8.89
CA ALA A 216 9.13 -6.17 7.86
C ALA A 216 10.02 -4.95 7.58
N THR A 217 9.48 -3.75 7.63
CA THR A 217 10.27 -2.50 7.52
C THR A 217 11.04 -2.25 8.82
N PHE A 218 10.45 -2.56 9.97
CA PHE A 218 11.05 -2.34 11.28
C PHE A 218 12.32 -3.16 11.48
N PHE A 219 12.31 -4.44 11.10
CA PHE A 219 13.48 -5.32 11.07
C PHE A 219 14.25 -5.25 9.74
N GLY A 220 13.89 -4.32 8.86
CA GLY A 220 14.46 -4.20 7.52
C GLY A 220 15.89 -3.62 7.52
N THR A 221 16.36 -3.23 6.34
CA THR A 221 17.70 -2.65 6.13
C THR A 221 17.95 -1.36 6.89
N GLY A 222 16.90 -0.60 7.22
CA GLY A 222 16.99 0.63 7.99
C GLY A 222 17.14 0.44 9.51
N GLU A 223 17.14 -0.80 9.99
CA GLU A 223 17.44 -1.16 11.40
C GLU A 223 16.67 -0.32 12.42
N HIS A 224 15.38 -0.06 12.16
CA HIS A 224 14.57 0.81 13.02
C HIS A 224 14.44 0.32 14.46
N TYR A 225 14.69 -0.97 14.73
CA TYR A 225 14.79 -1.48 16.10
C TYR A 225 15.94 -0.85 16.91
N LYS A 226 16.97 -0.28 16.26
CA LYS A 226 18.07 0.43 16.92
C LYS A 226 17.73 1.87 17.29
N SER A 227 16.63 2.43 16.79
CA SER A 227 16.26 3.81 17.12
C SER A 227 15.85 3.95 18.59
N ASP A 228 16.03 5.16 19.13
CA ASP A 228 15.82 5.46 20.55
C ASP A 228 14.35 5.31 20.98
N TRP A 229 13.40 5.57 20.05
CA TRP A 229 11.94 5.49 20.28
C TRP A 229 11.51 6.04 21.65
N THR A 230 12.14 7.13 22.07
CA THR A 230 11.82 7.78 23.35
C THR A 230 10.45 8.45 23.23
N PRO A 231 9.45 8.02 24.03
CA PRO A 231 8.16 8.69 24.02
C PRO A 231 8.34 10.14 24.48
N PRO A 232 7.63 11.11 23.88
CA PRO A 232 7.66 12.49 24.37
C PRO A 232 7.24 12.50 25.84
N SER A 233 8.07 13.11 26.69
CA SER A 233 7.73 13.31 28.09
C SER A 233 6.37 13.99 28.17
N ARG A 234 5.48 13.46 29.00
CA ARG A 234 4.09 13.94 29.15
C ARG A 234 4.10 15.36 29.73
N ALA A 235 4.35 16.36 28.89
CA ALA A 235 3.98 17.72 29.20
C ALA A 235 2.44 17.78 29.18
N SER A 236 1.85 18.19 30.29
CA SER A 236 0.46 18.66 30.37
C SER A 236 0.13 19.55 29.16
N PRO A 237 -1.13 19.54 28.66
CA PRO A 237 -1.45 20.13 27.37
C PRO A 237 -1.09 21.62 27.34
N SER A 238 -0.02 21.95 26.62
CA SER A 238 0.31 23.32 26.27
C SER A 238 -0.69 23.79 25.22
N ALA A 239 -1.57 24.69 25.64
CA ALA A 239 -2.39 25.50 24.75
C ALA A 239 -1.47 26.20 23.73
N SER A 240 -1.51 25.76 22.47
CA SER A 240 -0.73 26.43 21.42
C SER A 240 -1.28 26.23 20.01
N LYS A 241 -2.60 26.14 19.88
CA LYS A 241 -3.26 26.32 18.58
C LYS A 241 -4.57 27.11 18.59
N GLN A 242 -5.23 27.28 19.75
CA GLN A 242 -6.43 28.12 19.88
C GLN A 242 -6.12 29.58 20.26
N GLU A 243 -5.02 29.87 20.96
CA GLU A 243 -4.67 31.25 21.34
C GLU A 243 -4.12 32.06 20.15
N LYS A 244 -3.40 31.43 19.22
CA LYS A 244 -2.89 32.11 18.01
C LYS A 244 -4.00 32.48 17.02
N THR A 245 -5.10 31.73 16.97
CA THR A 245 -6.27 32.07 16.15
C THR A 245 -7.13 33.16 16.80
N ALA A 246 -7.27 33.18 18.13
CA ALA A 246 -7.99 34.24 18.83
C ALA A 246 -7.28 35.60 18.72
N ALA A 247 -5.95 35.63 18.82
CA ALA A 247 -5.16 36.85 18.65
C ALA A 247 -5.23 37.42 17.22
N TRP A 248 -5.19 36.55 16.19
CA TRP A 248 -5.32 36.98 14.79
C TRP A 248 -6.72 37.52 14.47
N ILE A 249 -7.78 36.92 15.04
CA ILE A 249 -9.16 37.40 14.84
C ILE A 249 -9.37 38.76 15.52
N ALA A 250 -8.84 38.97 16.74
CA ALA A 250 -8.96 40.24 17.46
C ALA A 250 -8.20 41.39 16.76
N GLU A 251 -7.07 41.10 16.11
CA GLU A 251 -6.30 42.10 15.36
C GLU A 251 -7.00 42.53 14.05
N ILE A 252 -7.82 41.66 13.46
CA ILE A 252 -8.62 41.97 12.28
C ILE A 252 -9.87 42.79 12.64
N THR A 253 -10.54 42.49 13.75
CA THR A 253 -11.75 43.24 14.16
C THR A 253 -11.44 44.62 14.73
N GLY A 254 -10.26 44.86 15.32
CA GLY A 254 -9.90 46.17 15.86
C GLY A 254 -9.52 47.25 14.83
N LYS A 255 -9.35 46.90 13.55
CA LYS A 255 -8.99 47.87 12.49
C LYS A 255 -10.19 48.38 11.68
N ALA A 256 -11.37 47.77 11.81
CA ALA A 256 -12.55 48.15 11.04
C ALA A 256 -13.34 49.32 11.65
N GLU A 257 -13.13 49.64 12.93
CA GLU A 257 -13.96 50.62 13.66
C GLU A 257 -13.40 52.05 13.65
N ASN A 258 -12.19 52.26 13.11
CA ASN A 258 -11.51 53.57 13.17
C ASN A 258 -11.48 54.34 11.85
N ASP A 259 -12.13 53.84 10.79
CA ASP A 259 -12.13 54.46 9.45
C ASP A 259 -13.46 55.17 9.09
N GLU A 260 -14.43 55.21 10.00
CA GLU A 260 -15.76 55.80 9.74
C GLU A 260 -15.91 57.26 10.24
N GLN A 261 -14.82 57.89 10.70
CA GLN A 261 -14.81 59.28 11.17
C GLN A 261 -13.81 60.16 10.40
N ARG A 262 -13.99 60.28 9.08
CA ARG A 262 -13.38 61.38 8.31
C ARG A 262 -14.14 61.62 7.01
N ASN A 263 -15.20 62.44 7.08
CA ASN A 263 -15.67 63.23 5.94
C ASN A 263 -16.28 64.54 6.46
N PRO A 264 -15.59 65.69 6.33
CA PRO A 264 -16.23 66.98 6.49
C PRO A 264 -17.01 67.32 5.22
N ILE A 265 -18.27 67.68 5.42
CA ILE A 265 -19.18 68.30 4.46
C ILE A 265 -18.52 69.59 3.95
N ILE A 266 -18.38 69.73 2.63
CA ILE A 266 -18.10 71.01 1.99
C ILE A 266 -19.36 71.40 1.21
N ASP A 267 -20.06 72.40 1.73
CA ASP A 267 -21.12 73.12 1.04
C ASP A 267 -20.54 73.88 -0.15
N LEU A 268 -21.17 73.73 -1.32
CA LEU A 268 -20.97 74.59 -2.48
C LEU A 268 -22.24 75.43 -2.66
N ASN A 269 -22.07 76.74 -2.50
CA ASN A 269 -22.93 77.79 -3.02
C ASN A 269 -22.10 78.58 -4.05
#